data_AF-A0A3S4IM07-F1
#
_entry.id   AF-A0A3S4IM07-F1
#
_cell.length_a   1.000
_cell.length_b   1.000
_cell.length_c   1.000
_cell.angle_alpha   90.00
_cell.angle_beta   90.00
_cell.angle_gamma   90.00
#
_symmetry.space_group_name_H-M   'P 1'
#
loop_
_entity.id
_entity.type
_entity.pdbx_description
1 polymer ?
#
loop_
_entity_poly.entity_id
_entity_poly.type
_entity_poly.pdbx_seq_one_letter_code
_entity_poly.pdbx_strand_id
1 'polypeptide(L)'
;MEPQPPRLKPGKILDTLGAMQKSLTRASQRIAQYILAFPRQVTQSSIADLSRETQAGEATVIRFCRTLGYKGFQDFKMDLAH
;
A
#
# COMPACT_ATOMS: atom_id res chain seq x y z
N MET A 1 -24.78 3.59 -0.98
CA MET A 1 -23.49 3.43 -0.28
C MET A 1 -23.05 2.01 -0.54
N GLU A 2 -22.08 1.78 -1.43
CA GLU A 2 -21.55 0.43 -1.62
C GLU A 2 -20.75 0.02 -0.36
N PRO A 3 -20.93 -1.20 0.16
CA PRO A 3 -20.17 -1.67 1.30
C PRO A 3 -18.70 -1.80 0.86
N GLN A 4 -17.83 -0.97 1.43
CA GLN A 4 -16.39 -1.13 1.25
C GLN A 4 -15.98 -2.50 1.80
N PRO A 5 -15.16 -3.29 1.07
CA PRO A 5 -14.70 -4.58 1.54
C PRO A 5 -14.02 -4.44 2.91
N PRO A 6 -14.06 -5.49 3.76
CA PRO A 6 -13.45 -5.43 5.08
C PRO A 6 -11.97 -5.08 4.94
N ARG A 7 -11.56 -3.98 5.60
CA ARG A 7 -10.18 -3.52 5.63
C ARG A 7 -9.29 -4.62 6.19
N LEU A 8 -8.11 -4.78 5.59
CA LEU A 8 -7.08 -5.66 6.14
C LEU A 8 -6.67 -5.11 7.51
N LYS A 9 -6.65 -5.97 8.53
CA LYS A 9 -6.25 -5.56 9.89
C LYS A 9 -4.78 -5.07 9.86
N PRO A 10 -4.42 -4.02 10.62
CA PRO A 10 -3.06 -3.46 10.70
C PRO A 10 -1.94 -4.51 10.81
N GLY A 11 -2.04 -5.41 11.80
CA GLY A 11 -1.07 -6.49 12.00
C GLY A 11 -1.07 -7.60 10.95
N LYS A 12 -1.89 -7.50 9.89
CA LYS A 12 -1.93 -8.45 8.76
C LYS A 12 -1.50 -7.82 7.44
N ILE A 13 -1.27 -6.50 7.38
CA ILE A 13 -1.03 -5.82 6.11
C ILE A 13 0.30 -6.27 5.49
N LEU A 14 1.37 -6.35 6.29
CA LEU A 14 2.68 -6.79 5.83
C LEU A 14 2.66 -8.26 5.40
N ASP A 15 2.00 -9.14 6.16
CA ASP A 15 1.84 -10.55 5.80
C ASP A 15 1.08 -10.72 4.48
N THR A 16 0.01 -9.93 4.30
CA THR A 16 -0.80 -9.95 3.07
C THR A 16 0.01 -9.47 1.88
N LEU A 17 0.79 -8.39 2.04
CA LEU A 17 1.69 -7.88 1.01
C LEU A 17 2.74 -8.90 0.61
N GLY A 18 3.31 -9.63 1.58
CA GLY A 18 4.24 -10.72 1.33
C GLY A 18 3.61 -11.87 0.55
N ALA A 19 2.41 -12.30 0.95
CA ALA A 19 1.69 -13.40 0.30
C ALA A 19 1.29 -13.09 -1.16
N MET A 20 0.86 -11.85 -1.43
CA MET A 20 0.38 -11.44 -2.76
C MET A 20 1.50 -11.02 -3.72
N GLN A 21 2.74 -10.86 -3.24
CA GLN A 21 3.83 -10.26 -4.01
C GLN A 21 4.03 -10.89 -5.40
N LYS A 22 3.88 -12.22 -5.51
CA LYS A 22 4.07 -12.94 -6.78
C LYS A 22 2.95 -12.73 -7.80
N SER A 23 1.74 -12.35 -7.36
CA SER A 23 0.58 -12.11 -8.24
C SER A 23 0.39 -10.64 -8.62
N LEU A 24 1.23 -9.74 -8.10
CA LEU A 24 1.17 -8.32 -8.38
C LEU A 24 1.82 -7.96 -9.73
N THR A 25 1.35 -6.88 -10.36
CA THR A 25 2.05 -6.28 -11.51
C THR A 25 3.44 -5.78 -11.09
N ARG A 26 4.36 -5.58 -12.05
CA ARG A 26 5.72 -5.08 -11.77
C ARG A 26 5.73 -3.78 -10.94
N ALA A 27 4.82 -2.84 -11.23
CA ALA A 27 4.73 -1.60 -10.48
C ALA A 27 4.21 -1.84 -9.04
N SER A 28 3.16 -2.65 -8.89
CA SER A 28 2.62 -3.02 -7.58
C SER A 28 3.61 -3.82 -6.74
N GLN A 29 4.44 -4.66 -7.37
CA GLN A 29 5.52 -5.39 -6.72
C GLN A 29 6.55 -4.45 -6.10
N ARG A 30 7.00 -3.44 -6.84
CA ARG A 30 7.94 -2.43 -6.33
C ARG A 30 7.35 -1.65 -5.15
N ILE A 31 6.06 -1.29 -5.23
CA ILE A 31 5.35 -0.64 -4.12
C ILE A 31 5.32 -1.56 -2.89
N ALA A 32 4.89 -2.80 -3.05
CA ALA A 32 4.83 -3.78 -1.96
C ALA A 32 6.22 -4.05 -1.35
N GLN A 33 7.25 -4.21 -2.18
CA GLN A 33 8.64 -4.40 -1.72
C GLN A 33 9.15 -3.23 -0.89
N TYR A 34 8.90 -2.00 -1.34
CA TYR A 34 9.33 -0.81 -0.61
C TYR A 34 8.61 -0.69 0.74
N ILE A 35 7.29 -0.95 0.77
CA ILE A 35 6.51 -0.95 2.02
C ILE A 35 7.01 -2.01 3.00
N LEU A 36 7.30 -3.23 2.52
CA LEU A 36 7.82 -4.31 3.35
C LEU A 36 9.22 -4.00 3.91
N ALA A 37 10.06 -3.32 3.13
CA ALA A 37 11.41 -2.94 3.54
C ALA A 37 11.42 -1.74 4.50
N PHE A 38 10.55 -0.75 4.27
CA PHE A 38 10.57 0.54 4.98
C PHE A 38 9.20 0.98 5.50
N PRO A 39 8.47 0.15 6.28
CA PRO A 39 7.09 0.43 6.67
C PRO A 39 6.96 1.73 7.47
N ARG A 40 7.90 1.98 8.40
CA ARG A 40 7.96 3.22 9.19
C ARG A 40 8.23 4.48 8.37
N GLN A 41 8.96 4.36 7.27
CA GLN A 41 9.22 5.50 6.38
C GLN A 41 7.96 5.82 5.57
N VAL A 42 7.22 4.79 5.13
CA VAL A 42 5.99 4.97 4.37
C VAL A 42 4.92 5.70 5.17
N THR A 43 4.78 5.45 6.47
CA THR A 43 3.80 6.16 7.32
C THR A 43 4.07 7.67 7.39
N GLN A 44 5.34 8.07 7.29
CA GLN A 44 5.78 9.47 7.29
C GLN A 44 5.83 10.11 5.90
N SER A 45 5.82 9.30 4.83
CA SER A 45 5.98 9.78 3.45
C SER A 45 4.70 10.40 2.88
N SER A 46 4.86 11.29 1.90
CA SER A 46 3.76 11.69 1.01
C SER A 46 3.55 10.64 -0.10
N ILE A 47 2.45 10.76 -0.85
CA ILE A 47 2.22 9.89 -2.01
C ILE A 47 3.23 10.15 -3.12
N ALA A 48 3.65 11.41 -3.29
CA ALA A 48 4.66 11.81 -4.26
C ALA A 48 6.03 11.19 -3.91
N ASP A 49 6.38 11.14 -2.62
CA ASP A 49 7.59 10.45 -2.15
C ASP A 49 7.53 8.97 -2.48
N LEU A 50 6.46 8.28 -2.08
CA LEU A 50 6.32 6.85 -2.37
C LEU A 50 6.33 6.57 -3.87
N SER A 51 5.70 7.43 -4.67
CA SER A 51 5.73 7.37 -6.14
C SER A 51 7.16 7.44 -6.68
N ARG A 52 7.96 8.37 -6.17
CA ARG A 52 9.36 8.56 -6.58
C ARG A 52 10.24 7.38 -6.17
N GLU A 53 10.16 6.96 -4.91
CA GLU A 53 10.95 5.84 -4.37
C GLU A 53 10.63 4.50 -5.05
N THR A 54 9.36 4.31 -5.38
CA THR A 54 8.91 3.08 -6.05
C THR A 54 8.92 3.21 -7.57
N GLN A 55 9.25 4.36 -8.15
CA GLN A 55 9.13 4.70 -9.58
C GLN A 55 7.73 4.46 -10.18
N ALA A 56 6.69 4.43 -9.35
CA ALA A 56 5.31 4.16 -9.77
C ALA A 56 4.52 5.47 -9.73
N GLY A 57 3.80 5.82 -10.80
CA GLY A 57 2.99 7.04 -10.78
C GLY A 57 1.99 7.08 -9.61
N GLU A 58 1.70 8.27 -9.09
CA GLU A 58 0.82 8.44 -7.91
C GLU A 58 -0.54 7.75 -8.07
N ALA A 59 -1.15 7.82 -9.26
CA ALA A 59 -2.40 7.12 -9.56
C ALA A 59 -2.29 5.59 -9.42
N THR A 60 -1.12 5.02 -9.67
CA THR A 60 -0.84 3.58 -9.45
C THR A 60 -0.73 3.28 -7.96
N VAL A 61 -0.11 4.15 -7.17
CA VAL A 61 -0.06 4.02 -5.70
C VAL A 61 -1.47 4.10 -5.10
N ILE A 62 -2.30 5.05 -5.53
CA ILE A 62 -3.71 5.14 -5.09
C ILE A 62 -4.47 3.87 -5.44
N ARG A 63 -4.35 3.40 -6.69
CA ARG A 63 -5.01 2.17 -7.14
C ARG A 63 -4.55 0.97 -6.32
N PHE A 64 -3.26 0.86 -6.04
CA PHE A 64 -2.71 -0.20 -5.19
C PHE A 64 -3.35 -0.20 -3.79
N CYS A 65 -3.42 0.94 -3.11
CA CYS A 65 -4.10 1.03 -1.82
C CYS A 65 -5.58 0.63 -1.92
N ARG A 66 -6.27 1.04 -2.99
CA ARG A 66 -7.67 0.64 -3.23
C ARG A 66 -7.86 -0.85 -3.48
N THR A 67 -6.92 -1.51 -4.16
CA THR A 67 -6.97 -2.97 -4.34
C THR A 67 -6.84 -3.74 -3.04
N LEU A 68 -6.28 -3.12 -2.00
CA LEU A 68 -6.17 -3.67 -0.65
C LEU A 68 -7.38 -3.30 0.25
N GLY A 69 -8.39 -2.64 -0.31
CA GLY A 69 -9.62 -2.25 0.40
C GLY A 69 -9.57 -0.87 1.08
N TYR A 70 -8.52 -0.08 0.85
CA TYR A 70 -8.40 1.27 1.42
C TYR A 70 -9.06 2.32 0.53
N LYS A 71 -9.55 3.41 1.14
CA LYS A 71 -10.13 4.54 0.38
C LYS A 71 -9.07 5.29 -0.44
N GLY A 72 -7.82 5.26 0.03
CA GLY A 72 -6.67 5.89 -0.62
C GLY A 72 -5.40 5.76 0.23
N PHE A 73 -4.37 6.53 -0.11
CA PHE A 73 -3.05 6.40 0.52
C PHE A 73 -3.04 6.79 2.01
N GLN A 74 -3.76 7.85 2.41
CA GLN A 74 -3.82 8.25 3.82
C GLN A 74 -4.45 7.17 4.70
N ASP A 75 -5.56 6.58 4.26
CA ASP A 75 -6.26 5.49 4.95
C ASP A 75 -5.35 4.26 5.12
N PHE A 76 -4.58 3.94 4.07
CA PHE A 76 -3.56 2.90 4.12
C PHE A 76 -2.44 3.20 5.14
N LYS A 77 -1.93 4.45 5.19
CA LYS A 77 -0.86 4.83 6.13
C LYS A 77 -1.30 4.75 7.59
N MET A 78 -2.56 5.06 7.88
CA MET A 78 -3.09 4.96 9.24
C MET A 78 -3.05 3.52 9.73
N ASP A 79 -3.50 2.56 8.91
CA ASP A 79 -3.45 1.15 9.28
C ASP A 79 -2.02 0.59 9.30
N LEU A 80 -1.13 1.06 8.43
CA LEU A 80 0.29 0.66 8.46
C LEU A 80 1.03 1.12 9.73
N ALA A 81 0.54 2.16 10.40
CA ALA A 81 1.16 2.73 11.60
C ALA A 81 0.79 2.02 12.91
N HIS A 82 -0.10 1.03 12.87
CA HIS A 82 -0.57 0.25 14.03
C HIS A 82 -0.02 -1.18 14.00
#